data_AF-A0A1C7NA30-F1
#
_entry.id   AF-A0A1C7NA30-F1
#
_cell.length_a   1.000
_cell.length_b   1.000
_cell.length_c   1.000
_cell.angle_alpha   90.00
_cell.angle_beta   90.00
_cell.angle_gamma   90.00
#
_symmetry.space_group_name_H-M   'P 1'
#
loop_
_entity.id
_entity.type
_entity.pdbx_description
1 polymer ?
#
loop_
_entity_poly.entity_id
_entity_poly.type
_entity_poly.pdbx_seq_one_letter_code
_entity_poly.pdbx_strand_id
1 'polypeptide(L)'
;MRSILLFCLTVLLATIVYAAEEGYTDYLIALSEPVTDAKWEQARADIEKIGGKVNYEITLGMKGLAVSVPSNIVLALDQKDYIDFMEQDHTVHAFDN
;
A
#
# COMPACT_ATOMS: atom_id res chain seq x y z
N MET A 1 20.16 39.41 -4.30
CA MET A 1 20.79 38.19 -3.75
C MET A 1 19.98 37.55 -2.63
N ARG A 2 19.49 38.32 -1.64
CA ARG A 2 18.71 37.78 -0.50
C ARG A 2 17.41 37.05 -0.90
N SER A 3 16.69 37.56 -1.91
CA SER A 3 15.43 36.94 -2.39
C SER A 3 15.63 35.66 -3.20
N ILE A 4 16.76 35.52 -3.90
CA ILE A 4 17.10 34.29 -4.65
C ILE A 4 17.49 33.19 -3.66
N LEU A 5 18.25 33.54 -2.62
CA LEU A 5 18.62 32.60 -1.56
C LEU A 5 17.39 32.08 -0.81
N LEU A 6 16.43 32.96 -0.51
CA LEU A 6 15.16 32.58 0.12
C LEU A 6 14.31 31.70 -0.80
N PHE A 7 14.26 32.00 -2.10
CA PHE A 7 13.53 31.19 -3.08
C PHE A 7 14.12 29.78 -3.21
N CYS A 8 15.45 29.66 -3.30
CA CYS A 8 16.13 28.36 -3.30
C CYS A 8 15.90 27.59 -1.99
N LEU A 9 15.89 28.26 -0.84
CA LEU A 9 15.60 27.63 0.45
C LEU A 9 14.15 27.12 0.51
N THR A 10 13.18 27.86 -0.02
CA THR A 10 11.77 27.39 -0.09
C THR A 10 11.59 26.23 -1.07
N VAL A 11 12.28 26.24 -2.22
CA VAL A 11 12.23 25.12 -3.19
C VAL A 11 12.88 23.87 -2.58
N LEU A 12 14.00 24.02 -1.87
CA LEU A 12 14.66 22.91 -1.18
C LEU A 12 13.78 22.34 -0.06
N LEU A 13 13.17 23.20 0.76
CA LEU A 13 12.22 22.75 1.80
C LEU A 13 11.01 22.03 1.20
N ALA A 14 10.48 22.48 0.06
CA ALA A 14 9.40 21.79 -0.66
C ALA A 14 9.82 20.40 -1.18
N THR A 15 11.08 20.21 -1.60
CA THR A 15 11.58 18.87 -1.99
C THR A 15 11.77 17.93 -0.80
N ILE A 16 12.06 18.45 0.40
CA ILE A 16 12.23 17.63 1.62
C ILE A 16 10.86 17.15 2.14
N VAL A 17 9.79 17.95 2.02
CA VAL A 17 8.41 17.48 2.32
C VAL A 17 7.99 16.33 1.40
N TYR A 18 8.41 16.34 0.13
CA TYR A 18 8.19 15.22 -0.80
C TYR A 18 9.01 13.97 -0.46
N ALA A 19 10.08 14.10 0.32
CA ALA A 19 10.92 13.00 0.80
C ALA A 19 10.54 12.54 2.23
N ALA A 20 9.51 13.14 2.83
CA ALA A 20 9.07 12.88 4.21
C ALA A 20 7.84 11.96 4.33
N GLU A 21 7.46 11.24 3.28
CA GLU A 21 6.67 10.01 3.43
C GLU A 21 7.60 8.81 3.25
N GLU A 22 8.35 8.45 4.31
CA GLU A 22 8.56 7.02 4.55
C GLU A 22 7.16 6.42 4.72
N GLY A 23 6.72 5.54 3.83
CA GLY A 23 5.29 5.25 3.81
C GLY A 23 4.88 4.11 2.92
N TYR A 24 5.42 2.92 3.19
CA TYR A 24 4.65 1.72 2.90
C TYR A 24 4.34 1.03 4.22
N THR A 25 3.06 0.85 4.51
CA THR A 25 2.63 -0.05 5.56
C THR A 25 2.24 -1.36 4.93
N ASP A 26 2.63 -2.46 5.56
CA ASP A 26 2.34 -3.80 5.08
C ASP A 26 0.92 -4.21 5.48
N TYR A 27 0.16 -4.71 4.51
CA TYR A 27 -1.22 -5.16 4.67
C TYR A 27 -1.43 -6.50 3.98
N LEU A 28 -2.37 -7.27 4.52
CA LEU A 28 -2.94 -8.45 3.87
C LEU A 28 -4.31 -8.06 3.29
N ILE A 29 -4.53 -8.39 2.02
CA ILE A 29 -5.78 -8.16 1.30
C ILE A 29 -6.36 -9.52 0.91
N ALA A 30 -7.59 -9.77 1.30
CA ALA A 30 -8.38 -10.91 0.85
C ALA A 30 -9.31 -10.48 -0.29
N LEU A 31 -9.41 -11.28 -1.35
CA LEU A 31 -10.32 -11.02 -2.45
C LEU A 31 -11.68 -11.68 -2.24
N SER A 32 -12.74 -10.95 -2.52
CA SER A 32 -14.11 -11.46 -2.43
C SER A 32 -14.37 -12.55 -3.47
N GLU A 33 -15.00 -13.64 -3.04
CA GLU A 33 -15.38 -14.72 -3.95
C GLU A 33 -16.58 -14.33 -4.85
N PRO A 34 -16.66 -14.88 -6.08
CA PRO A 34 -15.64 -15.71 -6.74
C PRO A 34 -14.46 -14.87 -7.25
N VAL A 35 -13.25 -15.45 -7.19
CA VAL A 35 -12.04 -14.81 -7.71
C VAL A 35 -11.77 -15.29 -9.13
N THR A 36 -12.02 -14.43 -10.10
CA THR A 36 -11.69 -14.65 -11.52
C THR A 36 -10.29 -14.13 -11.83
N ASP A 37 -9.68 -14.60 -12.92
CA ASP A 37 -8.39 -14.09 -13.39
C ASP A 37 -8.44 -12.58 -13.66
N ALA A 38 -9.57 -12.06 -14.17
CA ALA A 38 -9.77 -10.64 -14.38
C ALA A 38 -9.78 -9.86 -13.04
N LYS A 39 -10.44 -10.38 -12.01
CA LYS A 39 -10.43 -9.78 -10.66
C LYS A 39 -9.02 -9.81 -10.06
N TRP A 40 -8.31 -10.91 -10.25
CA TRP A 40 -6.92 -11.07 -9.77
C TRP A 40 -5.97 -10.03 -10.39
N GLU A 41 -5.99 -9.92 -11.72
CA GLU A 41 -5.14 -8.96 -12.43
C GLU A 41 -5.55 -7.51 -12.15
N GLN A 42 -6.85 -7.24 -11.99
CA GLN A 42 -7.33 -5.91 -11.61
C GLN A 42 -6.81 -5.51 -10.22
N ALA A 43 -6.87 -6.40 -9.23
CA ALA A 43 -6.38 -6.10 -7.89
C ALA A 43 -4.88 -5.74 -7.90
N ARG A 44 -4.06 -6.51 -8.62
CA ARG A 44 -2.62 -6.26 -8.78
C ARG A 44 -2.35 -4.92 -9.46
N ALA A 45 -3.05 -4.65 -10.56
CA ALA A 45 -2.90 -3.40 -11.31
C ALA A 45 -3.32 -2.17 -10.48
N ASP A 46 -4.40 -2.28 -9.70
CA ASP A 46 -4.86 -1.19 -8.84
C ASP A 46 -3.84 -0.89 -7.72
N ILE A 47 -3.21 -1.91 -7.12
CA ILE A 47 -2.13 -1.73 -6.12
C ILE A 47 -0.93 -1.00 -6.73
N GLU A 48 -0.47 -1.40 -7.90
CA GLU A 48 0.65 -0.73 -8.58
C GLU A 48 0.30 0.71 -8.98
N LYS A 49 -0.92 0.94 -9.46
CA LYS A 49 -1.41 2.25 -9.89
C LYS A 49 -1.44 3.27 -8.76
N ILE A 50 -1.72 2.84 -7.53
CA ILE A 50 -1.71 3.70 -6.34
C ILE A 50 -0.31 3.86 -5.74
N GLY A 51 0.74 3.41 -6.45
CA GLY A 51 2.12 3.45 -5.99
C GLY A 51 2.47 2.36 -4.99
N GLY A 52 1.58 1.41 -4.73
CA GLY A 52 1.85 0.27 -3.86
C GLY A 52 2.67 -0.82 -4.56
N LYS A 53 3.02 -1.85 -3.79
CA LYS A 53 3.79 -3.01 -4.24
C LYS A 53 3.15 -4.30 -3.73
N VAL A 54 3.03 -5.29 -4.60
CA VAL A 54 2.68 -6.67 -4.20
C VAL A 54 3.96 -7.38 -3.74
N ASN A 55 3.98 -7.81 -2.48
CA ASN A 55 5.11 -8.53 -1.90
C ASN A 55 4.95 -10.05 -2.02
N TYR A 56 3.74 -10.55 -1.75
CA TYR A 56 3.44 -11.98 -1.83
C TYR A 56 2.01 -12.23 -2.32
N GLU A 57 1.82 -13.37 -2.98
CA GLU A 57 0.51 -13.87 -3.38
C GLU A 57 0.09 -15.00 -2.46
N ILE A 58 -1.14 -14.90 -1.93
CA ILE A 58 -1.75 -15.91 -1.08
C ILE A 58 -2.73 -16.69 -1.95
N THR A 59 -2.53 -18.01 -2.03
CA THR A 59 -3.35 -18.90 -2.87
C THR A 59 -3.87 -20.14 -2.14
N LEU A 60 -3.51 -20.32 -0.88
CA LEU A 60 -3.90 -21.46 -0.06
C LEU A 60 -4.98 -21.04 0.93
N GLY A 61 -6.14 -21.71 0.90
CA GLY A 61 -7.28 -21.42 1.78
C GLY A 61 -8.08 -20.18 1.39
N MET A 62 -7.44 -19.19 0.77
CA MET A 62 -8.05 -18.00 0.20
C MET A 62 -7.17 -17.42 -0.92
N LYS A 63 -7.75 -16.53 -1.74
CA LYS A 63 -7.02 -15.73 -2.73
C LYS A 63 -6.81 -14.33 -2.18
N GLY A 64 -5.55 -13.93 -2.04
CA GLY A 64 -5.20 -12.64 -1.44
C GLY A 64 -3.78 -12.19 -1.78
N LEU A 65 -3.42 -11.00 -1.30
CA LEU A 65 -2.15 -10.34 -1.57
C LEU A 65 -1.58 -9.77 -0.27
N ALA A 66 -0.30 -9.98 -0.01
CA ALA A 66 0.45 -9.19 0.96
C ALA A 66 1.08 -8.00 0.23
N VAL A 67 0.80 -6.79 0.66
CA VAL A 67 1.11 -5.56 -0.09
C VAL A 67 1.73 -4.51 0.81
N SER A 68 2.58 -3.69 0.21
CA SER A 68 3.10 -2.45 0.76
C SER A 68 2.35 -1.30 0.08
N VAL A 69 1.55 -0.51 0.81
CA VAL A 69 0.78 0.61 0.22
C VAL A 69 1.00 1.92 0.96
N PRO A 70 0.88 3.08 0.27
CA PRO A 70 0.90 4.38 0.93
C PRO A 70 -0.22 4.51 1.95
N SER A 71 0.12 4.98 3.16
CA SER A 71 -0.80 5.03 4.31
C SER A 71 -2.05 5.88 4.06
N ASN A 72 -1.93 6.91 3.23
CA ASN A 72 -3.01 7.80 2.83
C ASN A 72 -4.04 7.17 1.86
N ILE A 73 -3.76 5.99 1.28
CA ILE A 73 -4.63 5.36 0.26
C ILE A 73 -5.31 4.08 0.78
N VAL A 74 -4.95 3.60 1.97
CA VAL A 74 -5.49 2.37 2.59
C VAL A 74 -7.02 2.35 2.59
N LEU A 75 -7.66 3.42 3.06
CA LEU A 75 -9.13 3.51 3.12
C LEU A 75 -9.79 3.48 1.74
N ALA A 76 -9.13 3.98 0.70
CA ALA A 76 -9.66 3.96 -0.66
C ALA A 76 -9.53 2.57 -1.31
N LEU A 77 -8.52 1.79 -0.88
CA LEU A 77 -8.32 0.42 -1.33
C LEU A 77 -9.34 -0.51 -0.64
N ASP A 78 -9.52 -0.41 0.67
CA ASP A 78 -10.44 -1.22 1.48
C ASP A 78 -11.91 -1.13 1.03
N GLN A 79 -12.29 -0.03 0.37
CA GLN A 79 -13.66 0.17 -0.15
C GLN A 79 -13.92 -0.46 -1.52
N LYS A 80 -12.95 -1.16 -2.10
CA LYS A 80 -13.11 -1.81 -3.41
C LYS A 80 -14.00 -3.04 -3.29
N ASP A 81 -14.89 -3.21 -4.25
CA ASP A 81 -15.87 -4.31 -4.33
C ASP A 81 -15.22 -5.71 -4.42
N TYR A 82 -14.01 -5.77 -4.98
CA TYR A 82 -13.23 -6.99 -5.07
C TYR A 82 -12.48 -7.38 -3.78
N ILE A 83 -12.50 -6.54 -2.75
CA ILE A 83 -11.88 -6.82 -1.45
C ILE A 83 -12.95 -7.37 -0.51
N ASP A 84 -12.64 -8.49 0.14
CA ASP A 84 -13.46 -9.06 1.22
C ASP A 84 -13.06 -8.42 2.56
N PHE A 85 -11.76 -8.38 2.83
CA PHE A 85 -11.20 -7.64 3.96
C PHE A 85 -9.76 -7.22 3.68
N MET A 86 -9.31 -6.19 4.40
CA MET A 86 -7.94 -5.72 4.44
C MET A 86 -7.51 -5.56 5.91
N GLU A 87 -6.37 -6.11 6.27
CA GLU A 87 -5.80 -6.00 7.62
C GLU A 87 -4.33 -5.60 7.57
N GLN A 88 -3.85 -4.91 8.60
CA GLN A 88 -2.45 -4.58 8.72
C GLN A 88 -1.64 -5.85 9.04
N ASP A 89 -0.50 -6.04 8.40
CA ASP A 89 0.39 -7.15 8.70
C ASP A 89 1.05 -6.92 10.08
N HIS A 90 0.83 -7.86 10.99
CA HIS A 90 1.26 -7.76 12.39
C HIS A 90 2.29 -8.83 12.71
N THR A 91 3.33 -8.44 13.43
CA THR A 91 4.26 -9.39 14.03
C THR A 91 3.56 -10.22 15.10
N VAL A 92 3.60 -11.55 14.95
CA VAL A 92 3.14 -12.49 15.98
C VAL A 92 4.32 -13.09 16.73
N HIS A 93 4.12 -13.41 18.00
CA HIS A 93 5.13 -14.08 18.83
C HIS A 93 4.85 -15.59 18.89
N ALA A 94 5.90 -16.40 18.78
CA ALA A 94 5.79 -17.82 19.07
C ALA A 94 5.50 -18.00 20.57
N PHE A 95 4.60 -18.92 20.90
CA PHE A 95 4.43 -19.36 22.27
C PHE A 95 5.53 -20.37 22.59
N ASP A 96 6.41 -20.02 23.53
CA ASP A 96 7.38 -20.96 24.09
C ASP A 96 6.62 -21.94 24.99
N ASN A 97 6.70 -23.24 24.67
CA ASN A 97 6.10 -24.34 25.44
C ASN A 97 6.99 -24.75 26.62
#